data_AF-A0A7V3BMN0-F1
#
_entry.id   AF-A0A7V3BMN0-F1
#
_cell.length_a   1.000
_cell.length_b   1.000
_cell.length_c   1.000
_cell.angle_alpha   90.00
_cell.angle_beta   90.00
_cell.angle_gamma   90.00
#
_symmetry.space_group_name_H-M   'P 1'
#
loop_
_entity.id
_entity.type
_entity.pdbx_description
1 polymer ?
#
loop_
_entity_poly.entity_id
_entity_poly.type
_entity_poly.pdbx_seq_one_letter_code
_entity_poly.pdbx_strand_id
1 'polypeptide(L)'
;MAPDGKVVPCTYWTQSRIKIEDLQTLGERVIDTPEFQAARMIPSACQGCPCLGGCAGRRALLGGLDQPDPFCPFVRGDTISIAWERASLQDLPKAGSACTTIVSAR
;
A
#
# COMPACT_ATOMS: atom_id res chain seq x y z
N MET A 1 -1.44 7.61 -11.16
CA MET A 1 -1.31 7.30 -12.60
C MET A 1 0.17 7.15 -12.92
N ALA A 2 0.52 6.27 -13.84
CA ALA A 2 1.88 6.05 -14.30
C ALA A 2 2.21 6.96 -15.51
N PRO A 3 3.50 7.23 -15.80
CA PRO A 3 3.90 8.10 -16.91
C PRO A 3 3.42 7.63 -18.30
N ASP A 4 3.12 6.34 -18.47
CA ASP A 4 2.63 5.74 -19.71
C ASP A 4 1.10 5.84 -19.86
N GLY A 5 0.44 6.68 -19.07
CA GLY A 5 -1.01 6.92 -19.12
C GLY A 5 -1.84 5.84 -18.42
N LYS A 6 -1.23 4.84 -17.77
CA LYS A 6 -1.96 3.82 -17.02
C LYS A 6 -2.45 4.33 -15.68
N VAL A 7 -3.66 3.91 -15.32
CA VAL A 7 -4.22 4.10 -13.98
C VAL A 7 -3.82 2.90 -13.13
N VAL A 8 -3.11 3.15 -12.03
CA VAL A 8 -2.55 2.11 -11.16
C VAL A 8 -2.98 2.37 -9.71
N PRO A 9 -3.15 1.32 -8.88
CA PRO A 9 -3.50 1.46 -7.46
C PRO A 9 -2.45 2.22 -6.65
N CYS A 10 -1.17 2.06 -7.00
CA CYS A 10 -0.07 2.79 -6.38
C CYS A 10 1.09 2.93 -7.36
N THR A 11 2.04 3.82 -7.06
CA THR A 11 3.20 4.09 -7.92
C THR A 11 4.11 2.87 -8.13
N TYR A 12 4.10 1.92 -7.20
CA TYR A 12 4.92 0.70 -7.29
C TYR A 12 4.19 -0.49 -7.92
N TRP A 13 2.97 -0.28 -8.43
CA TRP A 13 2.21 -1.35 -9.06
C TRP A 13 2.77 -1.65 -10.45
N THR A 14 3.11 -2.92 -10.71
CA THR A 14 3.92 -3.32 -11.86
C THR A 14 3.17 -3.25 -13.19
N GLN A 15 1.88 -3.58 -13.20
CA GLN A 15 1.08 -3.64 -14.42
C GLN A 15 -0.38 -3.25 -14.17
N SER A 16 -0.96 -2.49 -15.10
CA SER A 16 -2.39 -2.21 -15.14
C SER A 16 -2.88 -2.22 -16.57
N ARG A 17 -4.10 -2.69 -16.77
CA ARG A 17 -4.78 -2.63 -18.07
C ARG A 17 -5.62 -1.37 -18.23
N ILE A 18 -5.83 -0.62 -17.15
CA ILE A 18 -6.66 0.57 -17.11
C ILE A 18 -5.84 1.75 -17.61
N LYS A 19 -6.38 2.50 -18.55
CA LYS A 19 -5.79 3.73 -19.06
C LYS A 19 -6.56 4.96 -18.56
N ILE A 20 -5.94 6.12 -18.69
CA ILE A 20 -6.56 7.38 -18.27
C ILE A 20 -7.86 7.66 -19.03
N GLU A 21 -7.97 7.24 -20.30
CA GLU A 21 -9.18 7.41 -21.10
C GLU A 21 -10.36 6.61 -20.55
N ASP A 22 -10.09 5.45 -19.95
CA ASP A 22 -11.12 4.59 -19.36
C ASP A 22 -11.83 5.28 -18.18
N LEU A 23 -11.18 6.27 -17.53
CA LEU A 23 -11.76 7.00 -16.41
C LEU A 23 -13.01 7.79 -16.80
N GLN A 24 -13.15 8.21 -18.05
CA GLN A 24 -14.34 8.90 -18.52
C GLN A 24 -15.59 8.01 -18.42
N THR A 25 -15.41 6.70 -18.60
CA THR A 25 -16.50 5.70 -18.55
C THR A 25 -16.62 5.06 -17.17
N LEU A 26 -15.49 4.77 -16.52
CA LEU A 26 -15.47 4.08 -15.23
C LEU A 26 -15.80 5.03 -14.07
N GLY A 27 -15.35 6.29 -14.14
CA GLY A 27 -15.42 7.23 -13.02
C GLY A 27 -14.83 6.64 -11.74
N GLU A 28 -15.52 6.83 -10.63
CA GLU A 28 -15.11 6.30 -9.32
C GLU A 28 -15.07 4.78 -9.26
N ARG A 29 -15.84 4.08 -10.10
CA ARG A 29 -15.85 2.61 -10.16
C ARG A 29 -14.53 2.02 -10.66
N VAL A 30 -13.56 2.85 -11.07
CA VAL A 30 -12.18 2.40 -11.30
C VAL A 30 -11.61 1.65 -10.09
N ILE A 31 -12.04 1.98 -8.87
CA ILE A 31 -11.63 1.26 -7.66
C ILE A 31 -12.12 -0.20 -7.62
N ASP A 32 -13.17 -0.54 -8.34
CA ASP A 32 -13.75 -1.89 -8.35
C ASP A 32 -13.09 -2.81 -9.38
N THR A 33 -12.17 -2.27 -10.18
CA THR A 33 -11.41 -3.04 -11.16
C THR A 33 -10.47 -4.07 -10.51
N PRO A 34 -10.08 -5.14 -11.22
CA PRO A 34 -9.25 -6.20 -10.66
C PRO A 34 -7.94 -5.71 -10.05
N GLU A 35 -7.30 -4.70 -10.64
CA GLU A 35 -6.05 -4.11 -10.17
C GLU A 35 -6.21 -3.50 -8.77
N PHE A 36 -7.29 -2.73 -8.54
CA PHE A 36 -7.57 -2.09 -7.27
C PHE A 36 -8.15 -3.06 -6.23
N GLN A 37 -8.88 -4.10 -6.65
CA GLN A 37 -9.30 -5.19 -5.77
C GLN A 37 -8.10 -6.01 -5.29
N ALA A 38 -7.20 -6.37 -6.21
CA ALA A 38 -5.96 -7.09 -5.89
C ALA A 38 -5.08 -6.32 -4.91
N ALA A 39 -4.97 -4.99 -5.07
CA ALA A 39 -4.21 -4.14 -4.14
C ALA A 39 -4.82 -4.09 -2.71
N ARG A 40 -6.12 -4.40 -2.56
CA ARG A 40 -6.83 -4.46 -1.26
C ARG A 40 -6.84 -5.85 -0.64
N MET A 41 -6.25 -6.85 -1.29
CA MET A 41 -6.21 -8.22 -0.77
C MET A 41 -5.33 -8.30 0.49
N ILE A 42 -5.90 -8.93 1.52
CA ILE A 42 -5.28 -9.18 2.82
C ILE A 42 -4.77 -10.63 2.85
N PRO A 43 -3.45 -10.86 3.01
CA PRO A 43 -2.88 -12.18 3.21
C PRO A 43 -3.52 -12.92 4.39
N SER A 44 -3.66 -14.24 4.29
CA SER A 44 -4.26 -15.06 5.35
C SER A 44 -3.56 -14.89 6.71
N ALA A 45 -2.23 -14.86 6.71
CA ALA A 45 -1.42 -14.65 7.91
C ALA A 45 -1.55 -13.24 8.52
N CYS A 46 -2.21 -12.30 7.83
CA CYS A 46 -2.37 -10.91 8.26
C CYS A 46 -3.81 -10.55 8.64
N GLN A 47 -4.72 -11.52 8.68
CA GLN A 47 -6.10 -11.31 9.10
C GLN A 47 -6.14 -10.76 10.54
N GLY A 48 -6.84 -9.64 10.74
CA GLY A 48 -6.91 -8.94 12.02
C GLY A 48 -5.70 -8.05 12.35
N CYS A 49 -4.65 -8.02 11.54
CA CYS A 49 -3.55 -7.08 11.73
C CYS A 49 -3.97 -5.66 11.31
N PRO A 50 -3.63 -4.61 12.08
CA PRO A 50 -3.97 -3.23 11.73
C PRO A 50 -3.31 -2.73 10.43
N CYS A 51 -2.19 -3.35 10.02
CA CYS A 51 -1.50 -3.03 8.77
C CYS A 51 -2.05 -3.78 7.55
N LEU A 52 -2.98 -4.72 7.74
CA LEU A 52 -3.68 -5.46 6.68
C LEU A 52 -2.75 -6.15 5.65
N GLY A 53 -1.54 -6.54 6.06
CA GLY A 53 -0.56 -7.19 5.19
C GLY A 53 0.50 -6.28 4.59
N GLY A 54 0.55 -5.01 4.99
CA GLY A 54 1.60 -4.06 4.59
C GLY A 54 1.46 -3.60 3.13
N CYS A 55 2.57 -3.30 2.46
CA CYS A 55 2.54 -2.64 1.17
C CYS A 55 2.18 -3.61 0.04
N ALA A 56 0.95 -3.53 -0.48
CA ALA A 56 0.50 -4.36 -1.61
C ALA A 56 1.37 -4.18 -2.87
N GLY A 57 1.82 -2.96 -3.17
CA GLY A 57 2.73 -2.70 -4.31
C GLY A 57 4.07 -3.43 -4.16
N ARG A 58 4.64 -3.46 -2.95
CA ARG A 58 5.89 -4.19 -2.66
C ARG A 58 5.70 -5.69 -2.79
N ARG A 59 4.60 -6.21 -2.25
CA ARG A 59 4.22 -7.63 -2.38
C ARG A 59 4.09 -8.04 -3.85
N ALA A 60 3.35 -7.25 -4.65
CA ALA A 60 3.21 -7.47 -6.09
C ALA A 60 4.55 -7.37 -6.83
N LEU A 61 5.39 -6.38 -6.52
CA LEU A 61 6.71 -6.19 -7.13
C LEU A 61 7.63 -7.40 -6.92
N LEU A 62 7.50 -8.06 -5.78
CA LEU A 62 8.28 -9.25 -5.43
C LEU A 62 7.58 -10.57 -5.83
N GLY A 63 6.44 -10.50 -6.52
CA GLY A 63 5.70 -11.68 -6.97
C GLY A 63 4.93 -12.43 -5.87
N GLY A 64 4.88 -11.90 -4.65
CA GLY A 64 4.24 -12.52 -3.49
C GLY A 64 3.00 -11.76 -3.04
N LEU A 65 2.06 -11.45 -3.95
CA LEU A 65 0.89 -10.64 -3.62
C LEU A 65 0.06 -11.28 -2.49
N ASP A 66 -0.05 -12.60 -2.43
CA ASP A 66 -0.79 -13.33 -1.41
C ASP A 66 -0.02 -13.56 -0.10
N GLN A 67 1.25 -13.16 -0.06
CA GLN A 67 2.13 -13.29 1.10
C GLN A 67 2.12 -12.02 1.95
N PRO A 68 2.48 -12.09 3.24
CA PRO A 68 2.76 -10.90 4.04
C PRO A 68 3.85 -10.02 3.43
N ASP A 69 3.83 -8.72 3.75
CA ASP A 69 4.97 -7.85 3.41
C ASP A 69 6.27 -8.44 4.00
N PRO A 70 7.35 -8.60 3.20
CA PRO A 70 8.61 -9.21 3.64
C PRO A 70 9.35 -8.39 4.71
N PHE A 71 8.89 -7.17 5.00
CA PHE A 71 9.38 -6.35 6.10
C PHE A 71 8.49 -6.41 7.35
N CYS A 72 7.46 -7.26 7.37
CA CYS A 72 6.63 -7.47 8.55
C CYS A 72 7.47 -8.13 9.67
N PRO A 73 7.73 -7.46 10.79
CA PRO A 73 8.52 -8.03 11.87
C PRO A 73 7.81 -9.22 12.54
N PHE A 74 6.48 -9.16 12.66
CA PHE A 74 5.70 -10.18 13.34
C PHE A 74 5.75 -11.53 12.63
N VAL A 75 5.60 -11.54 11.30
CA VAL A 75 5.71 -12.77 10.49
C VAL A 75 7.13 -13.31 10.50
N ARG A 76 8.13 -12.43 10.60
CA ARG A 76 9.55 -12.80 10.69
C ARG A 76 9.96 -13.29 12.08
N GLY A 77 9.10 -13.13 13.11
CA GLY A 77 9.44 -13.38 14.51
C GLY A 77 10.40 -12.35 15.09
N ASP A 78 10.56 -11.20 14.41
CA ASP A 78 11.43 -10.12 14.85
C ASP A 78 10.75 -9.29 15.94
N THR A 79 11.53 -8.90 16.94
CA THR A 79 11.10 -7.91 17.93
C THR A 79 11.74 -6.56 17.60
N ILE A 80 10.91 -5.57 17.29
CA ILE A 80 11.39 -4.20 17.06
C ILE A 80 11.38 -3.44 18.39
N SER A 81 12.56 -3.09 18.89
CA SER A 81 12.72 -2.16 20.01
C SER A 81 13.37 -0.88 19.51
N ILE A 82 12.62 0.21 19.49
CA ILE A 82 13.11 1.54 19.14
C ILE A 82 12.77 2.46 20.31
N ALA A 83 13.72 3.30 20.74
CA ALA A 83 13.40 4.39 21.65
C ALA A 83 12.63 5.45 20.87
N TRP A 84 11.31 5.54 21.09
CA TRP A 84 10.44 6.47 20.38
C TRP A 84 9.43 7.09 21.34
N GLU A 85 8.92 8.25 20.96
CA GLU A 85 7.80 8.91 21.65
C GLU A 85 6.74 9.31 20.62
N ARG A 86 5.46 9.28 21.01
CA ARG A 86 4.40 9.83 20.15
C ARG A 86 4.59 11.33 20.05
N ALA A 87 4.78 11.83 18.83
CA ALA A 87 4.60 13.24 18.54
C ALA A 87 3.12 13.64 18.71
N SER A 88 2.87 14.93 18.92
CA SER A 88 1.51 15.47 18.84
C SER A 88 0.94 15.26 17.44
N LEU A 89 -0.38 15.08 17.35
CA LEU A 89 -1.06 14.98 16.06
C LEU A 89 -0.89 16.29 15.30
N GLN A 90 -0.39 16.20 14.07
CA GLN A 90 -0.22 17.34 13.16
C GLN A 90 -0.80 16.98 11.80
N ASP A 91 -1.41 17.97 11.14
CA ASP A 91 -1.83 17.82 9.75
C ASP A 91 -0.61 18.01 8.85
N LEU A 92 0.03 16.90 8.49
CA LEU A 92 1.21 16.88 7.66
C LEU A 92 0.85 16.51 6.22
N PRO A 93 1.45 17.17 5.21
CA PRO A 93 1.30 16.76 3.83
C PRO A 93 1.56 15.27 3.68
N LYS A 94 0.65 14.58 2.96
CA LYS A 94 0.72 13.15 2.66
C LYS A 94 0.48 12.18 3.83
N ALA A 95 0.23 12.66 5.07
CA ALA A 95 -0.03 11.77 6.21
C ALA A 95 -1.19 10.79 5.97
N GLY A 96 -2.25 11.22 5.26
CA GLY A 96 -3.39 10.38 4.93
C GLY A 96 -3.32 9.64 3.59
N SER A 97 -2.27 9.83 2.77
CA SER A 97 -2.22 9.30 1.39
C SER A 97 -0.91 8.65 0.98
N ALA A 98 0.12 8.67 1.83
CA ALA A 98 1.36 7.95 1.60
C ALA A 98 1.47 6.75 2.54
N CYS A 99 2.03 5.65 2.03
CA CYS A 99 2.43 4.51 2.85
C CYS A 99 3.75 4.82 3.59
N THR A 100 3.80 5.91 4.36
CA THR A 100 5.02 6.40 5.01
C THR A 100 4.84 6.60 6.50
N THR A 101 5.91 6.34 7.26
CA THR A 101 6.03 6.78 8.66
C THR A 101 6.88 8.04 8.67
N ILE A 102 6.34 9.14 9.21
CA ILE A 102 7.08 10.39 9.35
C ILE A 102 7.80 10.36 10.70
N VAL A 103 9.12 10.52 10.68
CA VAL A 103 9.96 10.62 11.89
C VAL A 103 10.69 11.95 11.86
N SER A 104 10.83 12.60 13.02
CA SER A 104 11.64 13.80 13.19
C SER A 104 12.71 13.53 14.25
N ALA A 105 13.95 13.96 13.98
CA ALA A 105 14.95 14.05 15.04
C ALA A 105 14.54 15.18 16.00
N ARG A 106 14.67 14.93 17.30
CA ARG A 106 14.70 16.00 18.30
C ARG A 106 16.13 16.46 18.49
#